data_AF-A6N1F4-F1
#
_entry.id   AF-A6N1F4-F1
#
_cell.length_a   1.000
_cell.length_b   1.000
_cell.length_c   1.000
_cell.angle_alpha   90.00
_cell.angle_beta   90.00
_cell.angle_gamma   90.00
#
_symmetry.space_group_name_H-M   'P 1'
#
loop_
_entity.id
_entity.type
_entity.pdbx_description
1 polymer ?
#
loop_
_entity_poly.entity_id
_entity_poly.type
_entity_poly.pdbx_seq_one_letter_code
_entity_poly.pdbx_strand_id
1 'polypeptide(L)'
;QASSCDLKELVSKFIPEVIGKEIEKATSSIFPLQNVFVRKVKILKAPKFDLGKLMEVHGDYAKEDIGTKLDRPAEDEAMAGQEVAAAE
;
A
#
# COMPACT_ATOMS: atom_id res chain seq x y z
N GLN A 1 11.76 10.86 11.06
CA GLN A 1 11.22 9.53 10.70
C GLN A 1 10.35 9.58 9.44
N ALA A 2 9.35 10.48 9.31
CA ALA A 2 8.43 10.50 8.16
C ALA A 2 8.78 11.45 6.99
N SER A 3 9.64 12.45 7.22
CA SER A 3 10.01 13.45 6.20
C SER A 3 11.12 13.00 5.25
N SER A 4 11.82 11.91 5.60
CA SER A 4 13.01 11.42 4.88
C SER A 4 12.77 10.11 4.13
N CYS A 5 11.53 9.61 4.09
CA CYS A 5 11.21 8.27 3.62
C CYS A 5 10.00 8.30 2.69
N ASP A 6 10.02 7.42 1.68
CA ASP A 6 8.90 7.24 0.78
C ASP A 6 7.74 6.48 1.44
N LEU A 7 6.55 6.54 0.83
CA LEU A 7 5.35 5.89 1.36
C LEU A 7 5.54 4.38 1.59
N LYS A 8 6.26 3.69 0.71
CA LYS A 8 6.54 2.25 0.82
C LYS A 8 7.36 1.93 2.08
N GLU A 9 8.44 2.67 2.29
CA GLU A 9 9.29 2.51 3.47
C GLU A 9 8.59 2.89 4.78
N LEU A 10 7.71 3.89 4.74
CA LEU A 10 6.90 4.28 5.90
C LEU A 10 5.94 3.17 6.32
N VAL A 11 5.29 2.51 5.35
CA VAL A 11 4.43 1.36 5.64
C VAL A 11 5.24 0.21 6.24
N SER A 12 6.43 -0.08 5.72
CA SER A 12 7.34 -1.09 6.29
C SER A 12 7.76 -0.78 7.74
N LYS A 13 7.77 0.48 8.16
CA LYS A 13 8.06 0.90 9.55
C LYS A 13 6.82 0.86 10.45
N PHE A 14 5.62 1.02 9.89
CA PHE A 14 4.37 0.94 10.65
C PHE A 14 4.00 -0.49 11.02
N ILE A 15 4.20 -1.47 10.13
CA ILE A 15 3.84 -2.89 10.37
C ILE A 15 4.47 -3.44 11.67
N PRO A 16 5.80 -3.33 11.88
CA PRO A 16 6.43 -3.80 13.11
C PRO A 16 6.44 -2.76 14.25
N GLU A 17 5.72 -1.65 14.10
CA GLU A 17 5.58 -0.56 15.08
C GLU A 17 6.92 -0.01 15.60
N VAL A 18 7.94 0.08 14.74
CA VAL A 18 9.30 0.53 15.13
C VAL A 18 9.27 1.92 15.77
N ILE A 19 8.40 2.79 15.25
CA ILE A 19 8.27 4.18 15.71
C ILE A 19 7.74 4.23 17.15
N GLY A 20 6.79 3.36 17.52
CA GLY A 20 6.29 3.28 18.89
C GLY A 20 7.39 2.87 19.87
N LYS A 21 8.14 1.83 19.51
CA LYS A 21 9.26 1.31 20.32
C LYS A 21 10.41 2.30 20.47
N GLU A 22 10.74 3.06 19.43
CA GLU A 22 11.74 4.13 19.52
C GLU A 22 11.31 5.23 20.48
N ILE A 23 10.03 5.61 20.48
CA ILE A 23 9.49 6.63 21.38
C ILE A 23 9.52 6.14 22.83
N GLU A 24 9.13 4.89 23.09
CA GLU A 24 9.23 4.28 24.43
C GLU A 24 10.67 4.29 24.94
N LYS A 25 11.63 3.95 24.08
CA LYS A 25 13.06 3.98 24.44
C LYS A 25 13.57 5.39 24.74
N ALA A 26 13.20 6.38 23.92
CA ALA A 26 13.66 7.76 24.09
C ALA A 26 13.07 8.43 25.35
N THR A 27 11.81 8.13 25.67
CA THR A 27 11.07 8.74 26.79
C THR A 27 11.30 8.05 28.13
N SER A 28 11.85 6.83 28.12
CA SER A 28 12.23 6.05 29.32
C SER A 28 13.10 6.82 30.32
N SER A 29 13.90 7.79 29.86
CA SER A 29 14.75 8.63 30.71
C SER A 29 13.99 9.66 31.56
N ILE A 30 12.77 10.04 31.15
CA ILE A 30 11.97 11.07 31.83
C ILE A 30 10.83 10.39 32.58
N PHE A 31 10.03 9.60 31.88
CA PHE A 31 8.90 8.88 32.45
C PHE A 31 8.61 7.63 31.60
N PRO A 32 8.45 6.44 32.22
CA PRO A 32 8.17 5.23 31.48
C PRO A 32 6.75 5.30 30.89
N LEU A 33 6.67 5.47 29.57
CA LEU A 33 5.42 5.34 28.82
C LEU A 33 5.26 3.89 28.37
N GLN A 34 4.07 3.33 28.54
CA GLN A 34 3.68 2.03 28.01
C GLN A 34 2.57 2.20 26.97
N ASN A 35 2.55 1.34 25.97
CA ASN A 35 1.50 1.26 24.95
C ASN A 35 1.48 2.50 24.04
N VAL A 36 2.64 2.86 23.48
CA VAL A 36 2.75 3.99 22.54
C VAL A 36 2.44 3.52 21.11
N PHE A 37 1.29 3.95 20.59
CA PHE A 37 0.83 3.58 19.25
C PHE A 37 0.53 4.80 18.36
N VAL A 38 0.66 4.61 17.05
CA VAL A 38 0.22 5.60 16.06
C VAL A 38 -1.28 5.46 15.87
N ARG A 39 -2.05 6.39 16.46
CA ARG A 39 -3.51 6.30 16.47
C ARG A 39 -4.18 6.59 15.12
N LYS A 40 -3.57 7.44 14.29
CA LYS A 40 -4.14 7.83 12.99
C LYS A 40 -3.04 8.31 12.04
N VAL A 41 -2.98 7.72 10.85
CA VAL A 41 -2.22 8.24 9.71
C VAL A 41 -3.24 8.68 8.65
N LYS A 42 -3.20 9.96 8.26
CA LYS A 42 -4.11 10.52 7.25
C LYS A 42 -3.30 11.09 6.10
N ILE A 43 -3.69 10.75 4.88
CA ILE A 43 -3.15 11.36 3.67
C ILE A 43 -3.87 12.70 3.48
N LEU A 44 -3.13 13.81 3.58
CA LEU A 44 -3.69 15.16 3.42
C LEU A 44 -3.93 15.53 1.95
N LYS A 45 -3.01 15.11 1.08
CA LYS A 45 -3.08 15.33 -0.37
C LYS A 45 -2.88 14.00 -1.07
N ALA A 46 -3.95 13.47 -1.65
CA ALA A 46 -3.88 12.22 -2.38
C ALA A 46 -2.93 12.40 -3.59
N PRO A 47 -1.94 11.51 -3.76
CA PRO A 47 -1.13 11.53 -4.96
C PRO A 47 -2.02 11.29 -6.17
N LYS A 48 -1.71 11.95 -7.29
CA LYS A 48 -2.43 11.74 -8.55
C LYS A 48 -2.22 10.29 -8.98
N PHE A 49 -3.30 9.62 -9.37
CA PHE A 49 -3.24 8.25 -9.85
C PHE A 49 -2.35 8.18 -11.09
N ASP A 50 -1.34 7.33 -11.04
CA ASP A 50 -0.35 7.12 -12.09
C ASP A 50 -0.10 5.61 -12.19
N LEU A 51 -0.34 5.05 -13.38
CA LEU A 51 -0.24 3.63 -13.63
C LEU A 51 1.21 3.14 -13.43
N GLY A 52 2.21 3.96 -13.77
CA GLY A 52 3.62 3.59 -13.63
C GLY A 52 4.03 3.44 -12.16
N LYS A 53 3.65 4.41 -11.33
CA LYS A 53 3.93 4.38 -9.88
C LYS A 53 3.19 3.26 -9.17
N LEU A 54 1.99 2.90 -9.63
CA LEU A 54 1.24 1.79 -9.07
C LEU A 54 1.91 0.43 -9.39
N MET A 55 2.34 0.24 -10.64
CA MET A 55 3.02 -0.99 -11.06
C MET A 55 4.39 -1.15 -10.38
N GLU A 56 5.10 -0.07 -10.05
CA GLU A 56 6.33 -0.13 -9.26
C GLU A 56 6.08 -0.56 -7.81
N VAL A 57 4.99 -0.08 -7.20
CA VAL A 57 4.62 -0.46 -5.83
C VAL A 57 4.12 -1.91 -5.76
N HIS A 58 3.46 -2.43 -6.80
CA HIS A 58 2.92 -3.81 -6.83
C HIS A 58 3.82 -4.84 -7.53
N GLY A 59 4.78 -4.41 -8.36
CA GLY A 59 5.67 -5.31 -9.11
C GLY A 59 6.59 -6.16 -8.24
N ASP A 60 7.01 -5.64 -7.08
CA ASP A 60 7.86 -6.37 -6.14
C ASP A 60 7.10 -7.38 -5.26
N TYR A 61 5.77 -7.31 -5.19
CA TYR A 61 4.96 -8.20 -4.34
C TYR A 61 4.68 -9.57 -4.98
N ALA A 62 5.05 -9.78 -6.26
CA ALA A 62 4.74 -11.00 -7.00
C ALA A 62 5.51 -12.26 -6.55
N LYS A 63 6.39 -12.17 -5.53
CA LYS A 63 7.14 -13.34 -5.05
C LYS A 63 6.46 -14.14 -3.94
N GLU A 64 5.47 -13.61 -3.22
CA GLU A 64 4.96 -14.33 -2.03
C GLU A 64 3.43 -14.47 -1.90
N ASP A 65 2.60 -13.95 -2.82
CA ASP A 65 1.15 -14.18 -2.69
C ASP A 65 0.39 -14.14 -4.03
N ILE A 66 0.81 -14.98 -4.98
CA ILE A 66 -0.06 -15.35 -6.10
C ILE A 66 -1.06 -16.37 -5.54
N GLY A 67 -2.15 -15.87 -4.96
CA GLY A 67 -3.30 -16.68 -4.58
C GLY A 67 -3.73 -17.59 -5.73
N THR A 68 -4.08 -18.82 -5.39
CA THR A 68 -4.48 -19.88 -6.32
C THR A 68 -5.59 -19.38 -7.26
N LYS A 69 -5.38 -19.49 -8.58
CA LYS A 69 -6.42 -19.20 -9.57
C LYS A 69 -7.66 -20.07 -9.28
N LEU A 70 -8.73 -19.44 -8.83
CA LEU A 70 -10.07 -20.01 -8.89
C LEU A 70 -10.61 -19.78 -10.30
N ASP A 71 -10.83 -20.86 -11.04
CA ASP A 71 -11.50 -20.80 -12.34
C ASP A 71 -12.93 -20.27 -12.13
N ARG A 72 -13.18 -19.08 -12.66
CA ARG A 72 -14.54 -18.54 -12.76
C ARG A 72 -15.21 -19.26 -13.92
N PRO A 73 -16.35 -19.96 -13.72
CA PRO A 73 -17.08 -20.55 -14.83
C PRO A 73 -17.48 -19.46 -15.83
N ALA A 74 -17.21 -19.76 -17.10
CA ALA A 74 -17.31 -18.85 -18.23
C ALA A 74 -18.77 -18.53 -18.56
N GLU A 75 -19.26 -17.37 -18.15
CA GLU A 75 -20.38 -16.66 -18.77
C GLU A 75 -20.25 -15.16 -18.51
N ASP A 76 -19.35 -14.46 -19.24
CA ASP A 76 -19.50 -13.02 -19.54
C ASP A 76 -18.48 -12.55 -20.62
N GLU A 77 -18.32 -13.30 -21.72
CA GLU A 77 -17.56 -12.85 -22.90
C GLU A 77 -18.44 -12.23 -24.00
N ALA A 78 -19.64 -11.76 -23.67
CA ALA A 78 -20.60 -11.32 -24.68
C ALA A 78 -21.14 -9.90 -24.46
N MET A 79 -20.30 -8.88 -24.24
CA MET A 79 -20.61 -7.47 -24.58
C MET A 79 -19.37 -6.56 -24.49
N ALA A 80 -18.42 -6.66 -25.43
CA ALA A 80 -17.39 -5.61 -25.59
C ALA A 80 -16.73 -5.56 -26.98
N GLY A 81 -17.38 -6.08 -28.04
CA GLY A 81 -16.71 -6.30 -29.32
C GLY A 81 -17.56 -5.96 -30.55
N GLN A 82 -18.24 -4.81 -30.60
CA GLN A 82 -18.80 -4.31 -31.86
C GLN A 82 -19.05 -2.80 -31.84
N GLU A 83 -18.01 -1.96 -31.85
CA GLU A 83 -18.11 -0.60 -32.41
C GLU A 83 -16.72 0.02 -32.64
N VAL A 84 -16.01 -0.35 -33.71
CA VAL A 84 -15.08 0.52 -34.47
C VAL A 84 -14.49 -0.28 -35.65
N ALA A 85 -15.27 -0.45 -36.72
CA ALA A 85 -14.75 -0.81 -38.05
C ALA A 85 -15.81 -0.49 -39.12
N ALA A 86 -16.21 0.78 -39.22
CA ALA A 86 -16.98 1.30 -40.35
C ALA A 86 -16.80 2.82 -40.45
N ALA A 87 -15.68 3.27 -41.02
CA ALA A 87 -15.55 4.51 -41.78
C ALA A 87 -14.10 4.64 -42.29
N GLU A 88 -13.98 4.50 -43.62
CA GLU A 88 -12.91 4.95 -44.53
C GLU A 88 -11.45 4.54 -44.27
#